data_AF-A0A5K1HFL4-F1
#
_entry.id   AF-A0A5K1HFL4-F1
#
_cell.length_a   1.000
_cell.length_b   1.000
_cell.length_c   1.000
_cell.angle_alpha   90.00
_cell.angle_beta   90.00
_cell.angle_gamma   90.00
#
_symmetry.space_group_name_H-M   'P 1'
#
loop_
_entity.id
_entity.type
_entity.pdbx_description
1 polymer ?
#
loop_
_entity_poly.entity_id
_entity_poly.type
_entity_poly.pdbx_seq_one_letter_code
_entity_poly.pdbx_strand_id
1 'polypeptide(L)'
;MWDGTDYQYFHGGEKGNHPLWDSRVFDYSKYEVLRFLLSNIRFWLEEYNADGFRFDGVTSMLYEHHGKNYGFTGNYNEYFNHMLDVDALAYLAIANQLARTIYPQVILIAEDVSGFPGLCRSIEEGGIGFGFRLAMAVPDMWIKLLKEKVDEDWKVGEIAFQLTNRRYKEPCIAYAESHDQALVGDKTISMWLFDSEIYDNMSVFSQ
;
A
#
# COMPACT_ATOMS: atom_id res chain seq x y z
N MET A 1 -19.63 -14.99 -11.77
CA MET A 1 -20.46 -14.46 -10.67
C MET A 1 -21.00 -15.65 -9.89
N TRP A 2 -21.04 -15.58 -8.55
CA TRP A 2 -21.27 -16.76 -7.71
C TRP A 2 -22.75 -17.18 -7.66
N ASP A 3 -23.68 -16.25 -7.41
CA ASP A 3 -25.14 -16.48 -7.51
C ASP A 3 -25.76 -15.98 -8.84
N GLY A 4 -24.92 -15.58 -9.79
CA GLY A 4 -25.35 -14.99 -11.06
C GLY A 4 -25.64 -13.49 -11.02
N THR A 5 -25.60 -12.85 -9.86
CA THR A 5 -25.71 -11.39 -9.71
C THR A 5 -24.34 -10.71 -9.72
N ASP A 6 -24.30 -9.45 -10.12
CA ASP A 6 -23.08 -8.64 -10.05
C ASP A 6 -22.82 -8.10 -8.66
N TYR A 7 -23.84 -7.87 -7.84
CA TYR A 7 -23.73 -7.15 -6.58
C TYR A 7 -23.66 -8.03 -5.32
N GLN A 8 -23.46 -9.34 -5.40
CA GLN A 8 -23.49 -10.18 -4.20
C GLN A 8 -22.43 -9.76 -3.15
N TYR A 9 -21.15 -10.06 -3.41
CA TYR A 9 -20.04 -9.62 -2.56
C TYR A 9 -19.55 -8.20 -2.90
N PHE A 10 -19.98 -7.68 -4.04
CA PHE A 10 -19.44 -6.48 -4.65
C PHE A 10 -20.50 -5.39 -4.72
N HIS A 11 -20.09 -4.16 -5.02
CA HIS A 11 -21.06 -3.16 -5.45
C HIS A 11 -21.66 -3.55 -6.81
N GLY A 12 -22.88 -3.09 -7.10
CA GLY A 12 -23.51 -3.25 -8.41
C GLY A 12 -23.05 -2.18 -9.41
N GLY A 13 -23.15 -2.47 -10.71
CA GLY A 13 -22.83 -1.52 -11.76
C GLY A 13 -21.36 -1.05 -11.77
N GLU A 14 -21.12 0.20 -12.18
CA GLU A 14 -19.75 0.73 -12.35
C GLU A 14 -18.98 0.82 -11.04
N LYS A 15 -19.62 1.17 -9.91
CA LYS A 15 -18.98 1.19 -8.58
C LYS A 15 -18.41 -0.17 -8.17
N GLY A 16 -18.97 -1.25 -8.71
CA GLY A 16 -18.49 -2.61 -8.50
C GLY A 16 -17.27 -3.02 -9.32
N ASN A 17 -16.74 -2.14 -10.18
CA ASN A 17 -15.64 -2.45 -11.09
C ASN A 17 -14.50 -1.45 -10.90
N HIS A 18 -13.29 -1.96 -10.71
CA HIS A 18 -12.13 -1.09 -10.54
C HIS A 18 -11.67 -0.55 -11.92
N PRO A 19 -11.45 0.76 -12.10
CA PRO A 19 -11.25 1.37 -13.42
C PRO A 19 -9.84 1.17 -14.01
N LEU A 20 -8.93 0.54 -13.26
CA LEU A 20 -7.56 0.22 -13.69
C LEU A 20 -7.23 -1.26 -13.59
N TRP A 21 -7.95 -1.97 -12.73
CA TRP A 21 -7.72 -3.38 -12.45
C TRP A 21 -8.96 -4.07 -12.96
N ASP A 22 -8.81 -5.03 -13.88
CA ASP A 22 -9.94 -5.81 -14.39
C ASP A 22 -10.47 -6.72 -13.25
N SER A 23 -11.16 -6.09 -12.30
CA SER A 23 -11.37 -6.59 -10.95
C SER A 23 -12.63 -5.99 -10.35
N ARG A 24 -13.24 -6.73 -9.43
CA ARG A 24 -14.46 -6.34 -8.73
C ARG A 24 -14.14 -5.66 -7.40
N VAL A 25 -14.97 -4.69 -7.00
CA VAL A 25 -14.83 -3.94 -5.74
C VAL A 25 -15.83 -4.44 -4.72
N PHE A 26 -15.34 -4.89 -3.56
CA PHE A 26 -16.17 -5.36 -2.46
C PHE A 26 -17.11 -4.27 -1.94
N ASP A 27 -18.30 -4.69 -1.52
CA ASP A 27 -19.22 -3.81 -0.82
C ASP A 27 -19.05 -4.00 0.69
N TYR A 28 -18.19 -3.18 1.29
CA TYR A 28 -17.81 -3.29 2.71
C TYR A 28 -18.98 -3.00 3.68
N SER A 29 -20.09 -2.43 3.18
CA SER A 29 -21.30 -2.20 3.98
C SER A 29 -22.08 -3.50 4.26
N LYS A 30 -21.87 -4.56 3.47
CA LYS A 30 -22.63 -5.81 3.57
C LYS A 30 -22.10 -6.70 4.69
N TYR A 31 -23.00 -7.13 5.57
CA TYR A 31 -22.66 -7.98 6.71
C TYR A 31 -21.96 -9.30 6.32
N GLU A 32 -22.42 -9.95 5.24
CA GLU A 32 -21.80 -11.20 4.79
C GLU A 32 -20.44 -10.98 4.11
N VAL A 33 -20.18 -9.80 3.54
CA VAL A 33 -18.85 -9.40 3.05
C VAL A 33 -17.91 -9.20 4.23
N LEU A 34 -18.35 -8.47 5.27
CA LEU A 34 -17.59 -8.34 6.51
C LEU A 34 -17.29 -9.70 7.14
N ARG A 35 -18.30 -10.58 7.25
CA ARG A 35 -18.11 -11.94 7.77
C ARG A 35 -17.06 -12.69 6.96
N PHE A 36 -17.14 -12.65 5.64
CA PHE A 36 -16.20 -13.34 4.75
C PHE A 36 -14.77 -12.84 4.95
N LEU A 37 -14.54 -11.52 4.85
CA LEU A 37 -13.20 -10.92 4.92
C LEU A 37 -12.59 -11.04 6.33
N LEU A 38 -13.37 -10.79 7.39
CA LEU A 38 -12.90 -10.92 8.77
C LEU A 38 -12.60 -12.38 9.13
N SER A 39 -13.42 -13.32 8.66
CA SER A 39 -13.14 -14.76 8.82
C SER A 39 -11.90 -15.18 8.05
N ASN A 40 -11.60 -14.57 6.90
CA ASN A 40 -10.38 -14.83 6.15
C ASN A 40 -9.12 -14.41 6.93
N ILE A 41 -9.15 -13.24 7.57
CA ILE A 41 -8.06 -12.79 8.46
C ILE A 41 -7.83 -13.82 9.57
N ARG A 42 -8.90 -14.20 10.28
CA ARG A 42 -8.83 -15.20 11.36
C ARG A 42 -8.29 -16.54 10.86
N PHE A 43 -8.77 -17.00 9.71
CA PHE A 43 -8.35 -18.26 9.11
C PHE A 43 -6.83 -18.32 8.89
N TRP A 44 -6.24 -17.27 8.32
CA TRP A 44 -4.79 -17.22 8.11
C TRP A 44 -3.99 -17.16 9.43
N LEU A 45 -4.50 -16.45 10.44
CA LEU A 45 -3.87 -16.41 11.75
C LEU A 45 -3.92 -17.75 12.47
N GLU A 46 -5.07 -18.43 12.49
CA GLU A 46 -5.25 -19.67 13.27
C GLU A 46 -4.76 -20.93 12.54
N GLU A 47 -5.07 -21.09 11.25
CA GLU A 47 -4.76 -22.32 10.52
C GLU A 47 -3.32 -22.35 9.98
N TYR A 48 -2.79 -21.19 9.59
CA TYR A 48 -1.46 -21.06 9.01
C TYR A 48 -0.44 -20.42 9.94
N ASN A 49 -0.86 -19.98 11.14
CA ASN A 49 0.00 -19.32 12.12
C ASN A 49 0.77 -18.13 11.52
N ALA A 50 0.13 -17.37 10.63
CA ALA A 50 0.72 -16.16 10.09
C ALA A 50 0.94 -15.13 11.21
N ASP A 51 2.12 -14.51 11.26
CA ASP A 51 2.44 -13.49 12.28
C ASP A 51 1.84 -12.10 11.97
N GLY A 52 1.23 -11.94 10.80
CA GLY A 52 0.82 -10.63 10.32
C GLY A 52 0.39 -10.60 8.87
N PHE A 53 0.01 -9.40 8.43
CA PHE A 53 -0.46 -9.15 7.07
C PHE A 53 0.05 -7.81 6.54
N ARG A 54 0.29 -7.78 5.23
CA ARG A 54 0.29 -6.56 4.44
C ARG A 54 -1.07 -6.46 3.74
N PHE A 55 -1.77 -5.35 3.95
CA PHE A 55 -3.00 -5.04 3.23
C PHE A 55 -2.60 -4.26 1.99
N ASP A 56 -2.83 -4.87 0.84
CA ASP A 56 -2.45 -4.33 -0.47
C ASP A 56 -3.54 -3.40 -1.00
N GLY A 57 -3.14 -2.38 -1.75
CA GLY A 57 -4.08 -1.46 -2.38
C GLY A 57 -4.97 -0.67 -1.41
N VAL A 58 -4.48 -0.34 -0.20
CA VAL A 58 -5.27 0.41 0.80
C VAL A 58 -5.72 1.77 0.25
N THR A 59 -4.90 2.45 -0.56
CA THR A 59 -5.34 3.69 -1.24
C THR A 59 -6.55 3.45 -2.15
N SER A 60 -6.61 2.31 -2.83
CA SER A 60 -7.76 1.94 -3.67
C SER A 60 -9.00 1.71 -2.84
N MET A 61 -8.86 1.11 -1.65
CA MET A 61 -9.97 0.93 -0.72
C MET A 61 -10.48 2.25 -0.14
N LEU A 62 -9.59 3.18 0.20
CA LEU A 62 -9.95 4.41 0.90
C LEU A 62 -10.72 5.42 0.05
N TYR A 63 -10.60 5.38 -1.28
CA TYR A 63 -11.14 6.43 -2.13
C TYR A 63 -11.91 5.88 -3.32
N GLU A 64 -13.04 6.49 -3.65
CA GLU A 64 -13.84 6.12 -4.84
C GLU A 64 -13.06 6.32 -6.16
N HIS A 65 -12.12 7.27 -6.19
CA HIS A 65 -11.23 7.45 -7.34
C HIS A 65 -10.03 6.48 -7.35
N HIS A 66 -9.89 5.66 -6.31
CA HIS A 66 -8.85 4.64 -6.14
C HIS A 66 -7.40 5.14 -6.30
N GLY A 67 -7.15 6.43 -6.01
CA GLY A 67 -5.86 7.09 -6.28
C GLY A 67 -5.54 7.35 -7.75
N LYS A 68 -6.42 6.98 -8.70
CA LYS A 68 -6.21 7.19 -10.14
C LYS A 68 -6.25 8.68 -10.48
N ASN A 69 -5.19 9.18 -11.13
CA ASN A 69 -5.05 10.57 -11.57
C ASN A 69 -5.33 11.60 -10.46
N TYR A 70 -5.09 11.22 -9.21
CA TYR A 70 -5.32 12.08 -8.05
C TYR A 70 -4.01 12.25 -7.28
N GLY A 71 -3.56 13.49 -7.14
CA GLY A 71 -2.34 13.83 -6.41
C GLY A 71 -2.64 14.19 -4.96
N PHE A 72 -1.85 13.67 -4.04
CA PHE A 72 -1.90 14.06 -2.62
C PHE A 72 -0.76 15.03 -2.34
N THR A 73 -1.09 16.30 -2.15
CA THR A 73 -0.15 17.38 -1.82
C THR A 73 0.18 17.44 -0.33
N GLY A 74 -0.63 16.76 0.49
CA GLY A 74 -0.58 16.82 1.95
C GLY A 74 -1.62 17.76 2.54
N ASN A 75 -2.46 18.40 1.71
CA ASN A 75 -3.60 19.17 2.19
C ASN A 75 -4.68 18.24 2.76
N TYR A 76 -5.14 18.51 3.98
CA TYR A 76 -6.06 17.59 4.68
C TYR A 76 -7.43 17.44 4.01
N ASN A 77 -7.84 18.42 3.20
CA ASN A 77 -9.07 18.34 2.42
C ASN A 77 -9.01 17.27 1.31
N GLU A 78 -7.81 16.83 0.93
CA GLU A 78 -7.63 15.73 -0.04
C GLU A 78 -7.87 14.36 0.62
N TYR A 79 -7.59 14.25 1.92
CA TYR A 79 -7.78 13.00 2.67
C TYR A 79 -9.20 12.83 3.22
N PHE A 80 -9.80 13.93 3.69
CA PHE A 80 -11.11 13.94 4.34
C PHE A 80 -12.13 14.70 3.48
N ASN A 81 -12.65 14.03 2.46
CA ASN A 81 -13.68 14.58 1.58
C ASN A 81 -14.77 13.55 1.30
N HIS A 82 -15.74 13.92 0.45
CA HIS A 82 -16.90 13.09 0.12
C HIS A 82 -16.56 11.82 -0.69
N MET A 83 -15.35 11.71 -1.24
CA MET A 83 -14.88 10.53 -1.98
C MET A 83 -14.19 9.50 -1.08
N LEU A 84 -14.00 9.81 0.22
CA LEU A 84 -13.50 8.85 1.21
C LEU A 84 -14.55 7.75 1.43
N ASP A 85 -14.17 6.50 1.20
CA ASP A 85 -15.02 5.34 1.47
C ASP A 85 -14.98 5.00 2.97
N VAL A 86 -16.03 5.42 3.67
CA VAL A 86 -16.19 5.23 5.12
C VAL A 86 -16.43 3.76 5.47
N ASP A 87 -17.06 2.99 4.57
CA ASP A 87 -17.33 1.57 4.81
C ASP A 87 -16.03 0.76 4.73
N ALA A 88 -15.18 1.06 3.75
CA ALA A 88 -13.84 0.49 3.65
C ALA A 88 -12.97 0.87 4.85
N LEU A 89 -13.00 2.14 5.27
CA LEU A 89 -12.26 2.62 6.44
C LEU A 89 -12.70 1.90 7.73
N ALA A 90 -14.01 1.72 7.91
CA ALA A 90 -14.58 1.00 9.05
C ALA A 90 -14.19 -0.48 9.02
N TYR A 91 -14.26 -1.15 7.87
CA TYR A 91 -13.78 -2.52 7.70
C TYR A 91 -12.31 -2.66 8.11
N LEU A 92 -11.44 -1.77 7.64
CA LEU A 92 -10.01 -1.80 7.97
C LEU A 92 -9.77 -1.63 9.48
N ALA A 93 -10.49 -0.74 10.15
CA ALA A 93 -10.40 -0.56 11.59
C ALA A 93 -10.84 -1.83 12.35
N ILE A 94 -11.97 -2.42 11.96
CA ILE A 94 -12.49 -3.67 12.57
C ILE A 94 -11.51 -4.84 12.31
N ALA A 95 -10.96 -4.94 11.10
CA ALA A 95 -9.97 -5.95 10.73
C ALA A 95 -8.71 -5.86 11.59
N ASN A 96 -8.18 -4.64 11.78
CA ASN A 96 -7.03 -4.40 12.66
C ASN A 96 -7.33 -4.77 14.11
N GLN A 97 -8.51 -4.38 14.62
CA GLN A 97 -8.94 -4.72 15.98
C GLN A 97 -9.09 -6.23 16.18
N LEU A 98 -9.72 -6.92 15.22
CA LEU A 98 -9.92 -8.36 15.26
C LEU A 98 -8.58 -9.09 15.30
N ALA A 99 -7.68 -8.77 14.37
CA ALA A 99 -6.37 -9.40 14.28
C ALA A 99 -5.58 -9.25 15.59
N ARG A 100 -5.58 -8.05 16.20
CA ARG A 100 -4.92 -7.79 17.49
C ARG A 100 -5.60 -8.49 18.67
N THR A 101 -6.92 -8.71 18.60
CA THR A 101 -7.66 -9.46 19.62
C THR A 101 -7.28 -10.94 19.60
N ILE A 102 -7.11 -11.52 18.40
CA ILE A 102 -6.72 -12.92 18.20
C ILE A 102 -5.24 -13.10 18.54
N TYR A 103 -4.37 -12.25 17.99
CA TYR A 103 -2.93 -12.29 18.19
C TYR A 103 -2.39 -10.90 18.55
N PRO A 104 -2.16 -10.60 19.85
CA PRO A 104 -1.77 -9.26 20.29
C PRO A 104 -0.45 -8.75 19.69
N GLN A 105 0.44 -9.65 19.26
CA GLN A 105 1.73 -9.32 18.64
C GLN A 105 1.66 -9.21 17.11
N VAL A 106 0.47 -9.31 16.51
CA VAL A 106 0.29 -9.28 15.06
C VAL A 106 0.88 -8.03 14.41
N ILE A 107 1.60 -8.22 13.30
CA ILE A 107 2.16 -7.13 12.51
C ILE A 107 1.23 -6.82 11.34
N LEU A 108 0.69 -5.60 11.29
CA LEU A 108 -0.22 -5.17 10.24
C LEU A 108 0.38 -4.00 9.49
N ILE A 109 0.54 -4.14 8.18
CA ILE A 109 1.20 -3.17 7.30
C ILE A 109 0.20 -2.69 6.26
N ALA A 110 0.05 -1.39 6.10
CA ALA A 110 -0.75 -0.81 5.02
C ALA A 110 0.12 -0.43 3.81
N GLU A 111 -0.27 -0.90 2.63
CA GLU A 111 0.22 -0.37 1.36
C GLU A 111 -0.68 0.81 0.94
N ASP A 112 -0.30 1.99 1.39
CA ASP A 112 -0.99 3.24 1.08
C ASP A 112 -0.01 4.29 0.52
N VAL A 113 -0.24 4.68 -0.73
CA VAL A 113 0.53 5.74 -1.42
C VAL A 113 0.05 7.13 -1.04
N SER A 114 -1.24 7.30 -0.67
CA SER A 114 -1.81 8.62 -0.37
C SER A 114 -1.17 9.28 0.86
N GLY A 115 -0.88 8.49 1.88
CA GLY A 115 -0.42 8.94 3.18
C GLY A 115 -1.54 9.42 4.09
N PHE A 116 -2.64 8.67 4.12
CA PHE A 116 -3.80 8.95 4.96
C PHE A 116 -3.41 9.21 6.43
N PRO A 117 -3.74 10.38 7.01
CA PRO A 117 -3.39 10.70 8.39
C PRO A 117 -4.09 9.79 9.40
N GLY A 118 -3.34 9.22 10.35
CA GLY A 118 -3.92 8.36 11.39
C GLY A 118 -4.07 6.89 11.00
N LEU A 119 -3.64 6.51 9.80
CA LEU A 119 -3.67 5.13 9.32
C LEU A 119 -2.91 4.19 10.27
N CYS A 120 -1.76 4.65 10.77
CA CYS A 120 -0.90 3.89 11.69
C CYS A 120 -1.01 4.37 13.16
N ARG A 121 -2.14 4.97 13.55
CA ARG A 121 -2.46 5.30 14.95
C ARG A 121 -3.45 4.29 15.51
N SER A 122 -3.48 4.16 16.83
CA SER A 122 -4.35 3.16 17.48
C SER A 122 -5.83 3.57 17.35
N ILE A 123 -6.72 2.58 17.45
CA ILE A 123 -8.17 2.81 17.30
C ILE A 123 -8.70 3.65 18.46
N GLU A 124 -8.11 3.51 19.67
CA GLU A 124 -8.45 4.29 20.86
C GLU A 124 -8.16 5.79 20.68
N GLU A 125 -7.20 6.13 19.83
CA GLU A 125 -6.88 7.52 19.45
C GLU A 125 -7.72 8.03 18.27
N GLY A 126 -8.61 7.20 17.71
CA GLY A 126 -9.36 7.50 16.48
C GLY A 126 -8.59 7.19 15.19
N GLY A 127 -7.51 6.41 15.25
CA GLY A 127 -6.79 5.89 14.08
C GLY A 127 -7.37 4.58 13.54
N ILE A 128 -6.71 4.00 12.55
CA ILE A 128 -7.17 2.77 11.86
C ILE A 128 -6.51 1.50 12.43
N GLY A 129 -5.40 1.63 13.15
CA GLY A 129 -4.80 0.55 13.91
C GLY A 129 -3.68 -0.23 13.21
N PHE A 130 -3.25 0.18 12.00
CA PHE A 130 -2.08 -0.43 11.37
C PHE A 130 -0.81 -0.16 12.19
N GLY A 131 0.13 -1.11 12.18
CA GLY A 131 1.42 -0.95 12.85
C GLY A 131 2.40 -0.13 12.03
N PHE A 132 2.37 -0.31 10.70
CA PHE A 132 3.26 0.36 9.77
C PHE A 132 2.55 0.71 8.46
N ARG A 133 3.09 1.69 7.73
CA ARG A 133 2.82 1.88 6.30
C ARG A 133 4.09 1.75 5.47
N LEU A 134 3.93 1.47 4.19
CA LEU A 134 5.06 1.50 3.24
C LEU A 134 5.44 2.93 2.88
N ALA A 135 6.75 3.22 2.85
CA ALA A 135 7.29 4.52 2.40
C ALA A 135 7.48 4.54 0.88
N MET A 136 6.36 4.51 0.15
CA MET A 136 6.32 4.22 -1.29
C MET A 136 6.98 5.29 -2.18
N ALA A 137 7.22 6.51 -1.68
CA ALA A 137 7.91 7.57 -2.43
C ALA A 137 9.44 7.38 -2.51
N VAL A 138 10.03 6.56 -1.63
CA VAL A 138 11.49 6.36 -1.57
C VAL A 138 12.04 5.66 -2.82
N PRO A 139 11.44 4.57 -3.32
CA PRO A 139 11.88 3.95 -4.58
C PRO A 139 11.75 4.87 -5.80
N ASP A 140 10.66 5.64 -5.89
CA ASP A 140 10.45 6.58 -7.00
C ASP A 140 11.54 7.68 -7.02
N MET A 141 11.95 8.15 -5.85
CA MET A 141 13.08 9.07 -5.72
C MET A 141 14.36 8.46 -6.30
N TRP A 142 14.69 7.21 -5.96
CA TRP A 142 15.89 6.54 -6.49
C TRP A 142 15.84 6.35 -7.99
N ILE A 143 14.71 5.87 -8.55
CA ILE A 143 14.54 5.75 -10.01
C ILE A 143 14.73 7.11 -10.67
N LYS A 144 14.08 8.16 -10.16
CA LYS A 144 14.16 9.50 -10.75
C LYS A 144 15.59 10.01 -10.79
N LEU A 145 16.36 9.81 -9.71
CA LEU A 145 17.78 10.18 -9.67
C LEU A 145 18.58 9.40 -10.70
N LEU A 146 18.48 8.07 -10.72
CA LEU A 146 19.22 7.20 -11.62
C LEU A 146 18.87 7.41 -13.10
N LYS A 147 17.63 7.77 -13.40
CA LYS A 147 17.11 7.92 -14.77
C LYS A 147 17.31 9.32 -15.34
N GLU A 148 17.20 10.36 -14.52
CA GLU A 148 17.10 11.76 -14.99
C GLU A 148 18.29 12.64 -14.60
N LYS A 149 19.17 12.19 -13.70
CA LYS A 149 20.26 13.00 -13.15
C LYS A 149 21.60 12.29 -13.25
N VAL A 150 22.62 13.03 -13.68
CA VAL A 150 24.02 12.63 -13.50
C VAL A 150 24.41 12.82 -12.04
N ASP A 151 25.38 12.04 -11.57
CA ASP A 151 25.77 11.95 -10.15
C ASP A 151 26.10 13.32 -9.53
N GLU A 152 26.74 14.22 -10.29
CA GLU A 152 27.13 15.55 -9.80
C GLU A 152 25.93 16.47 -9.52
N ASP A 153 24.78 16.20 -10.13
CA ASP A 153 23.54 16.95 -9.94
C ASP A 153 22.70 16.43 -8.76
N TRP A 154 23.17 15.39 -8.07
CA TRP A 154 22.44 14.81 -6.95
C TRP A 154 22.47 15.73 -5.73
N LYS A 155 21.30 16.23 -5.35
CA LYS A 155 21.15 17.11 -4.20
C LYS A 155 20.89 16.29 -2.94
N VAL A 156 21.93 16.12 -2.13
CA VAL A 156 21.87 15.41 -0.84
C VAL A 156 20.75 15.93 0.07
N GLY A 157 20.47 17.23 0.06
CA GLY A 157 19.37 17.82 0.82
C GLY A 157 17.98 17.34 0.37
N GLU A 158 17.77 17.13 -0.93
CA GLU A 158 16.51 16.58 -1.47
C GLU A 158 16.37 15.09 -1.12
N ILE A 159 17.45 14.32 -1.16
CA ILE A 159 17.49 12.92 -0.73
C ILE A 159 17.14 12.82 0.77
N ALA A 160 17.80 13.60 1.61
CA ALA A 160 17.54 13.62 3.04
C ALA A 160 16.09 14.03 3.33
N PHE A 161 15.55 15.02 2.62
CA PHE A 161 14.15 15.42 2.73
C PHE A 161 13.22 14.25 2.41
N GLN A 162 13.36 13.58 1.27
CA GLN A 162 12.48 12.47 0.90
C GLN A 162 12.55 11.29 1.88
N LEU A 163 13.74 10.95 2.38
CA LEU A 163 13.92 9.86 3.36
C LEU A 163 13.36 10.19 4.76
N THR A 164 13.21 11.47 5.08
CA THR A 164 12.78 11.94 6.41
C THR A 164 11.39 12.57 6.43
N ASN A 165 10.81 12.88 5.26
CA ASN A 165 9.49 13.48 5.11
C ASN A 165 8.38 12.44 5.38
N ARG A 166 8.18 12.14 6.65
CA ARG A 166 7.20 11.20 7.16
C ARG A 166 6.58 11.71 8.44
N ARG A 167 5.39 11.19 8.77
CA ARG A 167 4.69 11.54 10.01
C ARG A 167 5.41 10.89 11.21
N TYR A 168 5.98 11.71 12.10
CA TYR A 168 6.83 11.24 13.20
C TYR A 168 6.21 10.15 14.10
N LYS A 169 4.90 10.21 14.33
CA LYS A 169 4.15 9.28 15.20
C LYS A 169 3.54 8.08 14.47
N GLU A 170 3.82 7.91 13.19
CA GLU A 170 3.28 6.82 12.37
C GLU A 170 4.46 6.06 11.76
N PRO A 171 4.76 4.85 12.23
CA PRO A 171 5.88 4.07 11.74
C PRO A 171 5.74 3.76 10.25
N CYS A 172 6.87 3.77 9.53
CA CYS A 172 6.91 3.37 8.14
C CYS A 172 8.06 2.40 7.87
N ILE A 173 7.83 1.49 6.92
CA ILE A 173 8.85 0.58 6.38
C ILE A 173 9.41 1.24 5.12
N ALA A 174 10.70 1.59 5.16
CA ALA A 174 11.40 2.15 4.03
C ALA A 174 12.16 1.05 3.28
N TYR A 175 12.17 1.13 1.96
CA TYR A 175 12.85 0.22 1.05
C TYR A 175 13.36 1.04 -0.14
N ALA A 176 14.53 0.67 -0.66
CA ALA A 176 15.15 1.38 -1.78
C ALA A 176 14.53 0.99 -3.12
N GLU A 177 14.13 -0.27 -3.26
CA GLU A 177 13.46 -0.82 -4.43
C GLU A 177 12.36 -1.81 -4.03
N SER A 178 11.39 -2.04 -4.91
CA SER A 178 10.26 -2.95 -4.68
C SER A 178 10.03 -3.93 -5.82
N HIS A 179 9.21 -4.93 -5.54
CA HIS A 179 8.71 -5.86 -6.54
C HIS A 179 7.95 -5.17 -7.70
N ASP A 180 7.33 -4.02 -7.47
CA ASP A 180 6.62 -3.29 -8.53
C ASP A 180 7.61 -2.89 -9.63
N GLN A 181 8.78 -2.36 -9.25
CA GLN A 181 9.80 -1.94 -10.22
C GLN A 181 10.31 -3.11 -11.05
N ALA A 182 10.37 -4.31 -10.47
CA ALA A 182 10.75 -5.53 -11.20
C ALA A 182 9.64 -6.04 -12.15
N LEU A 183 8.37 -5.71 -11.91
CA LEU A 183 7.21 -6.25 -12.62
C LEU A 183 6.62 -5.30 -13.67
N VAL A 184 6.50 -4.00 -13.38
CA VAL A 184 5.87 -3.01 -14.29
C VAL A 184 6.81 -2.53 -15.41
N GLY A 185 7.91 -3.23 -15.64
CA GLY A 185 8.83 -2.95 -16.75
C GLY A 185 9.82 -1.82 -16.47
N ASP A 186 10.04 -1.47 -15.20
CA ASP A 186 11.19 -0.67 -14.79
C ASP A 186 12.43 -1.58 -14.61
N LYS A 187 13.58 -0.97 -14.36
CA LYS A 187 14.84 -1.65 -14.06
C LYS A 187 15.02 -1.73 -12.54
N THR A 188 15.60 -2.83 -12.06
CA THR A 188 16.14 -2.88 -10.68
C THR A 188 17.22 -1.82 -10.51
N ILE A 189 17.55 -1.43 -9.28
CA ILE A 189 18.64 -0.47 -9.02
C ILE A 189 19.96 -0.99 -9.63
N SER A 190 20.23 -2.30 -9.54
CA SER A 190 21.42 -2.90 -10.16
C SER A 190 21.44 -2.74 -11.67
N MET A 191 20.30 -2.88 -12.34
CA MET A 191 20.20 -2.74 -13.80
C MET A 191 20.22 -1.26 -14.23
N TRP A 192 19.81 -0.34 -13.37
CA TRP A 192 20.03 1.10 -13.56
C TRP A 192 21.52 1.48 -13.46
N LEU A 193 22.27 0.85 -12.54
CA LEU A 193 23.68 1.18 -12.29
C LEU A 193 24.65 0.51 -13.27
N PHE A 194 24.46 -0.77 -13.57
CA PHE A 194 25.42 -1.57 -14.34
C PHE A 194 24.99 -1.81 -15.78
N ASP A 195 23.67 -1.74 -16.04
CA ASP A 195 23.07 -2.07 -17.32
C ASP A 195 23.61 -3.40 -17.90
N SER A 196 24.03 -3.42 -19.17
CA SER A 196 24.54 -4.65 -19.81
C SER A 196 25.81 -5.24 -19.18
N GLU A 197 26.59 -4.46 -18.42
CA GLU A 197 27.83 -4.97 -17.81
C GLU A 197 27.58 -6.06 -16.78
N ILE A 198 26.36 -6.14 -16.22
CA ILE A 198 25.97 -7.19 -15.28
C ILE A 198 26.05 -8.60 -15.88
N TYR A 199 26.03 -8.73 -17.22
CA TYR A 199 26.07 -10.03 -17.88
C TYR A 199 27.50 -10.54 -18.12
N ASP A 200 28.45 -9.63 -18.33
CA ASP A 200 29.80 -9.98 -18.77
C ASP A 200 30.87 -9.73 -17.69
N ASN A 201 30.65 -8.78 -16.76
CA ASN A 201 31.68 -8.28 -15.84
C ASN A 201 31.44 -8.64 -14.36
N MET A 202 30.54 -9.60 -14.07
CA MET A 202 30.27 -10.04 -12.70
C MET A 202 31.21 -11.15 -12.20
N SER A 203 32.04 -11.72 -13.08
CA SER A 203 33.02 -12.75 -12.71
C SER A 203 34.32 -12.12 -12.22
N VAL A 204 34.80 -12.57 -11.05
CA VAL A 204 36.08 -12.14 -10.47
C VAL A 204 37.32 -12.73 -11.17
N PHE A 205 37.11 -13.58 -12.19
CA PHE A 205 38.17 -14.31 -12.90
C PHE A 205 38.40 -13.84 -14.35
N SER A 206 37.52 -12.99 -14.86
CA SER A 206 37.62 -12.41 -16.20
C SER A 206 38.47 -11.14 -16.11
N GLN A 207 39.67 -11.17 -16.73
CA GLN A 207 40.53 -10.01 -16.98
C GLN A 207 40.32 -9.52 -18.42
#